data_AF-B0U179-F1
#
_entry.id   AF-B0U179-F1
#
_cell.length_a   1.000
_cell.length_b   1.000
_cell.length_c   1.000
_cell.angle_alpha   90.00
_cell.angle_beta   90.00
_cell.angle_gamma   90.00
#
_symmetry.space_group_name_H-M   'P 1'
#
loop_
_entity.id
_entity.type
_entity.pdbx_description
1 polymer ?
#
loop_
_entity_poly.entity_id
_entity_poly.type
_entity_poly.pdbx_seq_one_letter_code
_entity_poly.pdbx_strand_id
1 'polypeptide(L)'
;MLRIILSLFLPILVFANSPICDGNTYEINQCLKTQMQTYDKKLDSLKDSNIKDFKKYRDNICSKISSTYSGGTYESIKYGNCIISLDRWYLKELEI
;
A
#
# COMPACT_ATOMS: atom_id res chain seq x y z
N MET A 1 27.02 5.75 8.01
CA MET A 1 26.74 5.35 6.62
C MET A 1 26.07 3.98 6.50
N LEU A 2 26.47 2.95 7.27
CA LEU A 2 25.85 1.61 7.22
C LEU A 2 24.33 1.59 7.55
N ARG A 3 23.86 2.44 8.47
CA ARG A 3 22.43 2.57 8.82
C ARG A 3 21.55 3.08 7.66
N ILE A 4 22.07 3.97 6.83
CA ILE A 4 21.31 4.59 5.71
C ILE A 4 21.09 3.58 4.57
N ILE A 5 22.07 2.70 4.37
CA ILE A 5 22.00 1.63 3.39
C ILE A 5 20.94 0.59 3.81
N LEU A 6 20.83 0.27 5.10
CA LEU A 6 19.83 -0.67 5.61
C LEU A 6 18.38 -0.16 5.44
N SER A 7 18.14 1.14 5.65
CA SER A 7 16.83 1.79 5.43
C SER A 7 16.37 1.80 3.98
N LEU A 8 17.30 1.73 3.01
CA LEU A 8 16.97 1.72 1.58
C LEU A 8 16.46 0.35 1.09
N PHE A 9 16.76 -0.74 1.81
CA PHE A 9 16.34 -2.11 1.44
C PHE A 9 15.13 -2.63 2.22
N LEU A 10 14.77 -1.99 3.35
CA LEU A 10 13.58 -2.31 4.12
C LEU A 10 12.24 -2.29 3.34
N PRO A 11 11.99 -1.37 2.38
CA PRO A 11 10.71 -1.39 1.68
C PRO A 11 10.53 -2.66 0.84
N ILE A 12 11.60 -3.26 0.30
CA ILE A 12 11.51 -4.41 -0.62
C ILE A 12 10.96 -5.66 0.10
N LEU A 13 11.34 -5.88 1.36
CA LEU A 13 10.92 -7.04 2.14
C LEU A 13 9.48 -6.94 2.66
N VAL A 14 8.92 -5.72 2.75
CA VAL A 14 7.53 -5.51 3.19
C VAL A 14 6.53 -5.96 2.13
N PHE A 15 6.91 -5.96 0.85
CA PHE A 15 6.03 -6.39 -0.24
C PHE A 15 5.78 -7.91 -0.28
N ALA A 16 6.67 -8.74 0.30
CA ALA A 16 6.61 -10.20 0.15
C ALA A 16 5.53 -10.90 0.99
N ASN A 17 5.18 -10.37 2.17
CA ASN A 17 4.25 -11.04 3.11
C ASN A 17 2.81 -10.51 3.03
N SER A 18 2.41 -9.84 1.94
CA SER A 18 1.04 -9.33 1.82
C SER A 18 0.11 -10.51 1.49
N PRO A 19 -1.14 -10.55 2.01
CA PRO A 19 -2.09 -11.56 1.56
C PRO A 19 -2.19 -11.50 0.04
N ILE A 20 -1.84 -12.60 -0.61
CA ILE A 20 -1.83 -12.70 -2.06
C ILE A 20 -3.30 -12.70 -2.49
N CYS A 21 -3.72 -11.66 -3.22
CA CYS A 21 -5.00 -11.67 -3.90
C CYS A 21 -4.84 -12.50 -5.17
N ASP A 22 -5.51 -13.64 -5.20
CA ASP A 22 -5.49 -14.59 -6.32
C ASP A 22 -6.92 -14.84 -6.83
N GLY A 23 -7.03 -15.48 -7.99
CA GLY A 23 -8.28 -15.79 -8.67
C GLY A 23 -8.51 -14.95 -9.92
N ASN A 24 -9.76 -14.86 -10.36
CA ASN A 24 -10.12 -14.04 -11.50
C ASN A 24 -10.08 -12.53 -11.15
N THR A 25 -10.17 -11.68 -12.16
CA THR A 25 -10.20 -10.21 -12.03
C THR A 25 -11.16 -9.70 -10.94
N TYR A 26 -12.36 -10.28 -10.86
CA TYR A 26 -13.36 -9.84 -9.89
C TYR A 26 -12.93 -10.21 -8.46
N GLU A 27 -12.49 -11.45 -8.26
CA GLU A 27 -11.99 -11.96 -6.97
C GLU A 27 -10.79 -11.15 -6.47
N ILE A 28 -9.83 -10.87 -7.36
CA ILE A 28 -8.67 -10.04 -7.05
C ILE A 28 -9.12 -8.64 -6.60
N ASN A 29 -10.02 -7.99 -7.34
CA ASN A 29 -10.49 -6.66 -7.00
C ASN A 29 -11.25 -6.61 -5.66
N GLN A 30 -12.06 -7.63 -5.34
CA GLN A 30 -12.74 -7.71 -4.04
C GLN A 30 -11.76 -7.92 -2.89
N CYS A 31 -10.76 -8.78 -3.09
CA CYS A 31 -9.69 -9.00 -2.13
C CYS A 31 -8.91 -7.70 -1.86
N LEU A 32 -8.47 -7.01 -2.92
CA LEU A 32 -7.74 -5.73 -2.80
C LEU A 32 -8.57 -4.67 -2.08
N LYS A 33 -9.85 -4.53 -2.45
CA LYS A 33 -10.77 -3.60 -1.78
C LYS A 33 -10.87 -3.89 -0.27
N THR A 34 -11.02 -5.15 0.10
CA THR A 34 -11.13 -5.56 1.51
C THR A 34 -9.86 -5.26 2.30
N GLN A 35 -8.70 -5.55 1.71
CA GLN A 35 -7.41 -5.25 2.32
C GLN A 35 -7.18 -3.74 2.48
N MET A 36 -7.43 -2.95 1.44
CA MET A 36 -7.33 -1.49 1.52
C MET A 36 -8.21 -0.93 2.63
N GLN A 37 -9.48 -1.35 2.72
CA GLN A 37 -10.38 -0.93 3.80
C GLN A 37 -9.89 -1.34 5.19
N THR A 38 -9.24 -2.49 5.31
CA THR A 38 -8.68 -2.97 6.58
C THR A 38 -7.53 -2.09 7.03
N TYR A 39 -6.60 -1.79 6.13
CA TYR A 39 -5.45 -0.93 6.43
C TYR A 39 -5.88 0.53 6.66
N ASP A 40 -6.82 1.04 5.88
CA ASP A 40 -7.33 2.40 6.03
C ASP A 40 -7.96 2.63 7.41
N LYS A 41 -8.74 1.65 7.90
CA LYS A 41 -9.28 1.66 9.28
C LYS A 41 -8.21 1.61 10.36
N LYS A 42 -7.16 0.79 10.16
CA LYS A 42 -6.02 0.75 11.10
C LYS A 42 -5.34 2.11 11.16
N LEU A 43 -5.08 2.72 10.02
CA LEU A 43 -4.52 4.07 9.95
C LEU A 43 -5.43 5.09 10.62
N ASP A 44 -6.74 5.09 10.35
CA ASP A 44 -7.67 6.03 10.99
C ASP A 44 -7.80 5.86 12.51
N SER A 45 -7.48 4.68 13.04
CA SER A 45 -7.45 4.44 14.49
C SER A 45 -6.26 5.08 15.19
N LEU A 46 -5.22 5.47 14.44
CA LEU A 46 -4.06 6.16 14.97
C LEU A 46 -4.43 7.62 15.30
N LYS A 47 -3.97 8.12 16.45
CA LYS A 47 -4.21 9.52 16.87
C LYS A 47 -3.20 10.51 16.29
N ASP A 48 -2.51 10.14 15.22
CA ASP A 48 -1.41 10.91 14.63
C ASP A 48 -1.93 11.95 13.63
N SER A 49 -1.53 13.20 13.80
CA SER A 49 -1.89 14.31 12.90
C SER A 49 -1.37 14.12 11.47
N ASN A 50 -0.33 13.30 11.28
CA ASN A 50 0.34 13.13 9.99
C ASN A 50 -0.35 12.12 9.06
N ILE A 51 -1.35 11.37 9.54
CA ILE A 51 -2.04 10.33 8.74
C ILE A 51 -2.65 10.91 7.48
N LYS A 52 -3.26 12.09 7.57
CA LYS A 52 -3.90 12.75 6.42
C LYS A 52 -2.88 13.07 5.32
N ASP A 53 -1.72 13.57 5.70
CA ASP A 53 -0.65 13.92 4.76
C ASP A 53 -0.01 12.66 4.18
N PHE A 54 0.18 11.62 4.99
CA PHE A 54 0.60 10.30 4.52
C PHE A 54 -0.36 9.72 3.48
N LYS A 55 -1.68 9.68 3.77
CA LYS A 55 -2.70 9.17 2.83
C LYS A 55 -2.67 9.94 1.51
N LYS A 56 -2.53 11.27 1.56
CA LYS A 56 -2.41 12.10 0.36
C LYS A 56 -1.15 11.79 -0.45
N TYR A 57 -0.01 11.63 0.22
CA TYR A 57 1.26 11.26 -0.43
C TYR A 57 1.18 9.89 -1.08
N ARG A 58 0.65 8.91 -0.33
CA ARG A 58 0.39 7.53 -0.78
C ARG A 58 -0.48 7.51 -2.03
N ASP A 59 -1.63 8.19 -2.01
CA ASP A 59 -2.58 8.19 -3.13
C ASP A 59 -1.95 8.79 -4.40
N ASN A 60 -1.17 9.86 -4.26
CA ASN A 60 -0.45 10.48 -5.38
C ASN A 60 0.58 9.53 -6.01
N ILE A 61 1.38 8.85 -5.20
CA ILE A 61 2.38 7.89 -5.71
C ILE A 61 1.70 6.70 -6.36
N CYS A 62 0.68 6.13 -5.72
CA CYS A 62 0.00 4.96 -6.24
C CYS A 62 -0.77 5.26 -7.52
N SER A 63 -1.38 6.44 -7.63
CA SER A 63 -1.98 6.91 -8.89
C SER A 63 -0.95 7.07 -10.00
N LYS A 64 0.22 7.67 -9.68
CA LYS A 64 1.29 7.82 -10.66
C LYS A 64 1.83 6.47 -11.15
N ILE A 65 2.08 5.53 -10.24
CA ILE A 65 2.55 4.17 -10.58
C ILE A 65 1.49 3.41 -11.37
N SER A 66 0.22 3.47 -10.96
CA SER A 66 -0.84 2.72 -11.64
C SER A 66 -1.11 3.24 -13.04
N SER A 67 -1.02 4.56 -13.25
CA SER A 67 -1.30 5.21 -14.53
C SER A 67 -0.41 4.74 -15.69
N THR A 68 0.78 4.17 -15.39
CA THR A 68 1.66 3.60 -16.43
C THR A 68 1.06 2.37 -17.11
N TYR A 69 -0.01 1.80 -16.54
CA TYR A 69 -0.68 0.59 -17.01
C TYR A 69 -2.05 0.85 -17.65
N SER A 70 -2.38 2.12 -17.89
CA SER A 70 -3.54 2.69 -18.61
C SER A 70 -4.82 1.83 -18.72
N GLY A 71 -5.88 2.29 -18.06
CA GLY A 71 -7.26 2.24 -18.55
C GLY A 71 -8.04 0.94 -18.31
N GLY A 72 -7.72 0.17 -17.27
CA GLY A 72 -8.48 -1.04 -16.99
C GLY A 72 -8.10 -1.75 -15.69
N THR A 73 -8.50 -3.01 -15.59
CA THR A 73 -8.28 -3.87 -14.42
C THR A 73 -6.83 -3.86 -13.94
N TYR A 74 -5.85 -3.86 -14.85
CA TYR A 74 -4.45 -3.93 -14.47
C TYR A 74 -3.98 -2.66 -13.74
N GLU A 75 -4.43 -1.48 -14.18
CA GLU A 75 -4.21 -0.22 -13.47
C GLU A 75 -4.82 -0.27 -12.06
N SER A 76 -6.07 -0.69 -11.93
CA SER A 76 -6.75 -0.79 -10.62
C SER A 76 -6.04 -1.77 -9.67
N ILE A 77 -5.57 -2.90 -10.19
CA ILE A 77 -4.80 -3.89 -9.42
C ILE A 77 -3.47 -3.29 -8.95
N LYS A 78 -2.75 -2.55 -9.81
CA LYS A 78 -1.49 -1.91 -9.45
C LYS A 78 -1.68 -0.81 -8.42
N TYR A 79 -2.76 -0.04 -8.53
CA TYR A 79 -3.15 0.95 -7.54
C TYR A 79 -3.40 0.30 -6.18
N GLY A 80 -4.28 -0.72 -6.12
CA GLY A 80 -4.63 -1.38 -4.87
C GLY A 80 -3.44 -2.02 -4.17
N ASN A 81 -2.57 -2.72 -4.91
CA ASN A 81 -1.34 -3.30 -4.37
C ASN A 81 -0.39 -2.24 -3.81
N CYS A 82 -0.26 -1.09 -4.49
CA CYS A 82 0.56 0.01 -4.00
C CYS A 82 0.04 0.58 -2.68
N ILE A 83 -1.28 0.83 -2.58
CA ILE A 83 -1.91 1.34 -1.34
C ILE A 83 -1.63 0.40 -0.18
N ILE A 84 -1.94 -0.88 -0.34
CA ILE A 84 -1.76 -1.92 0.70
C ILE A 84 -0.31 -1.96 1.18
N SER A 85 0.63 -1.89 0.25
CA SER A 85 2.04 -2.00 0.56
C SER A 85 2.57 -0.80 1.34
N LEU A 86 2.19 0.41 0.94
CA LEU A 86 2.56 1.64 1.65
C LEU A 86 1.90 1.74 3.02
N ASP A 87 0.61 1.39 3.14
CA ASP A 87 -0.08 1.40 4.43
C ASP A 87 0.54 0.41 5.41
N ARG A 88 0.87 -0.79 4.92
CA ARG A 88 1.55 -1.81 5.71
C ARG A 88 2.94 -1.35 6.15
N TRP A 89 3.70 -0.74 5.25
CA TRP A 89 5.01 -0.18 5.59
C TRP A 89 4.88 0.89 6.66
N TYR A 90 3.95 1.84 6.49
CA TYR A 90 3.76 2.93 7.44
C TYR A 90 3.37 2.42 8.84
N LEU A 91 2.44 1.47 8.92
CA LEU A 91 2.07 0.85 10.21
C LEU A 91 3.27 0.16 10.88
N LYS A 92 4.11 -0.55 10.11
CA LYS A 92 5.32 -1.18 10.63
C LYS A 92 6.35 -0.17 11.13
N GLU A 93 6.55 0.95 10.44
CA GLU A 93 7.47 2.01 10.89
C GLU A 93 7.01 2.66 12.20
N LEU A 94 5.70 2.65 12.47
CA LEU A 94 5.13 3.08 13.74
C LEU A 94 5.19 2.01 14.84
N GLU A 95 5.81 0.85 14.56
CA GLU A 95 5.84 -0.35 15.42
C GLU A 95 4.44 -0.92 15.76
N ILE A 96 3.48 -0.78 14.83
CA ILE A 96 2.08 -1.28 14.95
C ILE A 96 1.83 -2.47 14.03
#